data_AF-A0A7J9CDE4-F1
#
_entry.id   AF-A0A7J9CDE4-F1
#
_cell.length_a   1.000
_cell.length_b   1.000
_cell.length_c   1.000
_cell.angle_alpha   90.00
_cell.angle_beta   90.00
_cell.angle_gamma   90.00
#
_symmetry.space_group_name_H-M   'P 1'
#
loop_
_entity.id
_entity.type
_entity.pdbx_description
1 polymer ?
#
loop_
_entity_poly.entity_id
_entity_poly.type
_entity_poly.pdbx_seq_one_letter_code
_entity_poly.pdbx_strand_id
1 'polypeptide(L)'
;MLLKAAPNFSSLNPQLENQGALFSPFSSSINHQLSSPRNGPGSLVVCAAKGANHKPLSGVVFQPFVEVKKELDLVPSVPQLSLARQKFTDDCEASINEQINVEYNVSYVYHAMFAYFDRDNVALKGLAKFFKESSLEEREHAEKFMEYQNKRGGKVKLQSIVMPLSEFDHAEKGDALYCKLILPKLAMELALSLEKLTSEKLFNLRNVAVRNHDVQLTDFIEGEFLSEQVEAIKKISEYVAQLRRVGKGHGVWHFDQMLLHEVEEAIA
;
A
#
# COMPACT_ATOMS: atom_id res chain seq x y z
N MET A 1 28.49 -13.69 39.55
CA MET A 1 28.05 -12.46 40.25
C MET A 1 26.68 -12.07 39.73
N LEU A 2 25.74 -11.89 40.66
CA LEU A 2 24.40 -11.27 40.54
C LEU A 2 23.32 -11.98 39.71
N LEU A 3 22.51 -12.75 40.45
CA LEU A 3 21.14 -13.16 40.18
C LEU A 3 20.21 -11.92 40.15
N LYS A 4 19.29 -11.83 39.18
CA LYS A 4 18.13 -10.93 39.22
C LYS A 4 16.85 -11.77 39.37
N ALA A 5 16.16 -11.57 40.48
CA ALA A 5 14.82 -12.08 40.74
C ALA A 5 13.78 -10.98 40.41
N ALA A 6 12.64 -11.38 39.83
CA ALA A 6 11.38 -10.64 39.89
C ALA A 6 10.63 -11.03 41.18
N PRO A 7 9.65 -10.22 41.64
CA PRO A 7 8.28 -10.75 41.60
C PRO A 7 7.13 -9.74 41.36
N ASN A 8 6.09 -10.27 40.70
CA ASN A 8 4.62 -10.18 40.84
C ASN A 8 3.84 -8.92 41.27
N PHE A 9 2.90 -8.55 40.37
CA PHE A 9 1.45 -8.34 40.52
C PHE A 9 0.80 -8.15 41.90
N SER A 10 0.00 -7.07 42.01
CA SER A 10 -1.41 -7.15 42.46
C SER A 10 -2.21 -5.87 42.17
N SER A 11 -3.45 -6.08 41.77
CA SER A 11 -4.56 -5.17 41.48
C SER A 11 -4.96 -4.20 42.60
N LEU A 12 -5.61 -3.07 42.24
CA LEU A 12 -6.92 -2.66 42.79
C LEU A 12 -7.46 -1.38 42.11
N ASN A 13 -8.75 -1.45 41.76
CA ASN A 13 -9.64 -0.38 41.27
C ASN A 13 -10.09 0.51 42.45
N PRO A 14 -10.55 1.76 42.21
CA PRO A 14 -11.98 2.02 42.40
C PRO A 14 -12.64 3.04 41.43
N GLN A 15 -13.97 2.85 41.32
CA GLN A 15 -15.12 3.66 40.84
C GLN A 15 -14.98 5.21 40.81
N LEU A 16 -15.74 6.06 40.10
CA LEU A 16 -17.19 6.09 39.75
C LEU A 16 -17.49 7.30 38.80
N GLU A 17 -18.50 7.17 37.91
CA GLU A 17 -19.43 8.21 37.34
C GLU A 17 -18.87 9.45 36.59
N ASN A 18 -19.47 10.04 35.53
CA ASN A 18 -20.87 10.17 35.12
C ASN A 18 -20.99 10.69 33.65
N GLN A 19 -22.06 10.25 32.96
CA GLN A 19 -22.91 10.96 31.98
C GLN A 19 -22.44 11.37 30.55
N GLY A 20 -23.25 10.96 29.57
CA GLY A 20 -23.42 11.66 28.29
C GLY A 20 -23.89 10.80 27.10
N ALA A 21 -25.07 10.17 27.17
CA ALA A 21 -25.66 9.41 26.05
C ALA A 21 -26.37 10.32 25.04
N LEU A 22 -26.17 10.07 23.74
CA LEU A 22 -26.96 10.63 22.63
C LEU A 22 -27.80 9.51 22.00
N PHE A 23 -29.12 9.68 22.04
CA PHE A 23 -30.09 8.92 21.25
C PHE A 23 -30.81 9.88 20.29
N SER A 24 -30.96 9.46 19.04
CA SER A 24 -31.98 9.93 18.08
C SER A 24 -33.37 9.36 18.48
N PRO A 25 -34.47 9.40 17.69
CA PRO A 25 -34.75 10.02 16.37
C PRO A 25 -36.19 10.64 16.24
N PHE A 26 -36.54 11.02 15.00
CA PHE A 26 -37.87 11.04 14.35
C PHE A 26 -38.59 12.37 14.01
N SER A 27 -38.91 12.42 12.71
CA SER A 27 -39.89 13.15 11.90
C SER A 27 -41.18 13.64 12.56
N SER A 28 -41.73 14.76 12.05
CA SER A 28 -42.90 14.75 11.14
C SER A 28 -43.45 16.16 10.87
N SER A 29 -44.02 16.29 9.67
CA SER A 29 -44.59 17.48 9.03
C SER A 29 -45.94 17.92 9.61
N ILE A 30 -46.27 19.22 9.59
CA ILE A 30 -47.66 19.72 9.57
C ILE A 30 -47.77 20.97 8.65
N ASN A 31 -48.70 20.90 7.70
CA ASN A 31 -49.23 21.99 6.88
C ASN A 31 -50.18 22.89 7.69
N HIS A 32 -50.26 24.19 7.39
CA HIS A 32 -51.54 24.90 7.46
C HIS A 32 -51.63 26.04 6.44
N GLN A 33 -52.80 26.09 5.81
CA GLN A 33 -53.24 26.96 4.72
C GLN A 33 -53.96 28.22 5.23
N LEU A 34 -54.09 29.18 4.29
CA LEU A 34 -55.14 30.18 4.11
C LEU A 34 -55.13 31.49 4.95
N SER A 35 -54.98 32.63 4.25
CA SER A 35 -56.05 33.58 3.90
C SER A 35 -55.61 35.06 3.94
N SER A 36 -56.02 35.81 2.90
CA SER A 36 -55.86 37.27 2.77
C SER A 36 -57.00 38.02 3.50
N PRO A 37 -56.83 39.32 3.85
CA PRO A 37 -57.60 40.34 3.10
C PRO A 37 -56.94 41.74 2.91
N ARG A 38 -57.61 42.49 2.02
CA ARG A 38 -57.46 43.85 1.44
C ARG A 38 -57.12 45.09 2.32
N ASN A 39 -56.45 46.04 1.63
CA ASN A 39 -56.58 47.51 1.54
C ASN A 39 -56.32 48.47 2.72
N GLY A 40 -55.39 49.41 2.50
CA GLY A 40 -55.29 50.73 3.16
C GLY A 40 -54.01 51.50 2.72
N PRO A 41 -54.04 52.82 2.42
CA PRO A 41 -52.98 53.49 1.67
C PRO A 41 -51.89 54.08 2.57
N GLY A 42 -50.65 53.66 2.37
CA GLY A 42 -49.48 54.23 3.04
C GLY A 42 -48.37 54.44 2.01
N SER A 43 -48.08 55.71 1.74
CA SER A 43 -46.97 56.14 0.90
C SER A 43 -45.66 55.51 1.37
N LEU A 44 -45.08 54.62 0.57
CA LEU A 44 -43.67 54.26 0.67
C LEU A 44 -43.00 54.55 -0.67
N VAL A 45 -42.20 55.61 -0.65
CA VAL A 45 -41.29 55.99 -1.73
C VAL A 45 -40.24 54.91 -1.88
N VAL A 46 -40.25 54.17 -2.99
CA VAL A 46 -39.15 53.27 -3.37
C VAL A 46 -38.18 54.07 -4.22
N CYS A 47 -37.11 54.57 -3.59
CA CYS A 47 -35.94 55.06 -4.30
C CYS A 47 -35.21 53.87 -4.93
N ALA A 48 -35.10 53.85 -6.26
CA ALA A 48 -34.28 52.88 -6.97
C ALA A 48 -32.79 53.12 -6.67
N ALA A 49 -32.22 52.34 -5.77
CA ALA A 49 -30.78 52.29 -5.58
C ALA A 49 -30.15 51.49 -6.74
N LYS A 50 -29.70 52.24 -7.74
CA LYS A 50 -28.92 51.77 -8.89
C LYS A 50 -27.53 51.35 -8.40
N GLY A 51 -27.41 50.11 -7.97
CA GLY A 51 -26.17 49.50 -7.50
C GLY A 51 -25.98 48.09 -8.02
N ALA A 52 -26.43 47.82 -9.25
CA ALA A 52 -26.15 46.56 -9.91
C ALA A 52 -24.68 46.56 -10.34
N ASN A 53 -23.87 45.79 -9.62
CA ASN A 53 -22.48 45.53 -9.95
C ASN A 53 -22.42 44.60 -11.17
N HIS A 54 -22.83 45.10 -12.34
CA HIS A 54 -22.73 44.38 -13.60
C HIS A 54 -21.28 44.47 -14.09
N LYS A 55 -20.39 43.68 -13.49
CA LYS A 55 -19.26 43.18 -14.28
C LYS A 55 -19.88 42.38 -15.42
N PRO A 56 -19.68 42.74 -16.70
CA PRO A 56 -20.13 41.90 -17.79
C PRO A 56 -19.48 40.54 -17.57
N LEU A 57 -20.30 39.50 -17.48
CA LEU A 57 -19.82 38.13 -17.53
C LEU A 57 -19.23 37.95 -18.93
N SER A 58 -17.96 38.31 -19.08
CA SER A 58 -17.16 37.94 -20.25
C SER A 58 -17.31 36.42 -20.35
N GLY A 59 -18.06 35.94 -21.34
CA GLY A 59 -18.31 34.50 -21.56
C GLY A 59 -17.05 33.71 -21.92
N VAL A 60 -15.87 34.29 -21.72
CA VAL A 60 -14.56 33.68 -21.90
C VAL A 60 -14.20 32.94 -20.62
N VAL A 61 -14.28 31.61 -20.67
CA VAL A 61 -14.09 30.69 -19.52
C VAL A 61 -12.62 30.27 -19.34
N PHE A 62 -11.80 30.34 -20.40
CA PHE A 62 -10.40 29.94 -20.39
C PHE A 62 -9.57 30.84 -21.31
N GLN A 63 -8.44 31.35 -20.83
CA GLN A 63 -7.52 32.22 -21.57
C GLN A 63 -6.10 31.65 -21.54
N PRO A 64 -5.73 30.78 -22.51
CA PRO A 64 -4.48 30.00 -22.46
C PRO A 64 -3.23 30.85 -22.21
N PHE A 65 -3.04 31.92 -22.97
CA PHE A 65 -1.86 32.80 -22.87
C PHE A 65 -1.84 33.70 -21.63
N VAL A 66 -2.95 33.82 -20.91
CA VAL A 66 -3.01 34.54 -19.64
C VAL A 66 -2.70 33.59 -18.48
N GLU A 67 -3.28 32.39 -18.53
CA GLU A 67 -3.12 31.38 -17.48
C GLU A 67 -1.75 30.72 -17.50
N VAL A 68 -1.19 30.44 -18.69
CA VAL A 68 0.12 29.80 -18.85
C VAL A 68 1.29 30.67 -18.40
N LYS A 69 1.13 32.00 -18.33
CA LYS A 69 2.23 32.91 -17.92
C LYS A 69 2.80 32.53 -16.57
N LYS A 70 1.93 32.17 -15.62
CA LYS A 70 2.34 31.73 -14.27
C LYS A 70 3.17 30.46 -14.33
N GLU A 71 2.77 29.50 -15.15
CA GLU A 71 3.50 28.23 -15.31
C GLU A 71 4.83 28.45 -16.05
N LEU A 72 4.85 29.33 -17.06
CA LEU A 72 6.05 29.64 -17.83
C LEU A 72 7.14 30.29 -16.96
N ASP A 73 6.76 31.18 -16.05
CA ASP A 73 7.69 31.83 -15.11
C ASP A 73 8.27 30.85 -14.06
N LEU A 74 7.58 29.72 -13.82
CA LEU A 74 8.00 28.69 -12.88
C LEU A 74 8.88 27.59 -13.51
N VAL A 75 9.07 27.61 -14.83
CA VAL A 75 9.91 26.61 -15.53
C VAL A 75 11.35 26.73 -15.03
N PRO A 76 11.93 25.67 -14.44
CA PRO A 76 13.28 25.73 -13.92
C PRO A 76 14.33 26.02 -15.00
N SER A 77 15.21 27.00 -14.75
CA SER A 77 16.36 27.31 -15.61
C SER A 77 17.64 26.56 -15.24
N VAL A 78 17.66 26.01 -14.01
CA VAL A 78 18.82 25.30 -13.45
C VAL A 78 18.81 23.84 -13.90
N PRO A 79 19.89 23.32 -14.53
CA PRO A 79 19.89 21.97 -15.12
C PRO A 79 19.62 20.81 -14.15
N GLN A 80 19.85 21.00 -12.85
CA GLN A 80 19.70 19.96 -11.82
C GLN A 80 18.26 19.82 -11.28
N LEU A 81 17.36 20.75 -11.64
CA LEU A 81 15.95 20.72 -11.25
C LEU A 81 15.12 20.03 -12.33
N SER A 82 14.12 19.26 -11.90
CA SER A 82 13.24 18.57 -12.83
C SER A 82 12.24 19.55 -13.45
N LEU A 83 12.11 19.48 -14.77
CA LEU A 83 11.12 20.25 -15.54
C LEU A 83 9.70 19.65 -15.43
N ALA A 84 9.60 18.37 -15.11
CA ALA A 84 8.33 17.63 -15.08
C ALA A 84 7.66 17.63 -13.69
N ARG A 85 8.38 18.03 -12.64
CA ARG A 85 7.90 17.91 -11.26
C ARG A 85 6.76 18.89 -10.99
N GLN A 86 5.55 18.37 -10.89
CA GLN A 86 4.34 19.15 -10.63
C GLN A 86 3.53 18.50 -9.51
N LYS A 87 3.18 19.31 -8.49
CA LYS A 87 2.38 18.89 -7.32
C LYS A 87 2.86 17.55 -6.71
N PHE A 88 4.16 17.36 -6.63
CA PHE A 88 4.81 16.15 -6.13
C PHE A 88 5.73 16.51 -4.97
N THR A 89 5.24 16.31 -3.76
CA THR A 89 5.90 16.75 -2.52
C THR A 89 7.12 15.88 -2.19
N ASP A 90 8.04 16.41 -1.38
CA ASP A 90 9.22 15.66 -0.94
C ASP A 90 8.84 14.44 -0.09
N ASP A 91 7.72 14.51 0.65
CA ASP A 91 7.16 13.37 1.39
C ASP A 91 6.78 12.22 0.45
N CYS A 92 6.10 12.51 -0.67
CA CYS A 92 5.73 11.50 -1.67
C CYS A 92 6.99 10.92 -2.36
N GLU A 93 7.94 11.78 -2.72
CA GLU A 93 9.21 11.35 -3.30
C GLU A 93 9.98 10.41 -2.35
N ALA A 94 10.05 10.78 -1.07
CA ALA A 94 10.73 9.99 -0.05
C ALA A 94 10.02 8.65 0.20
N SER A 95 8.69 8.63 0.28
CA SER A 95 7.92 7.40 0.52
C SER A 95 8.04 6.42 -0.65
N ILE A 96 8.08 6.91 -1.91
CA ILE A 96 8.35 6.03 -3.06
C ILE A 96 9.75 5.44 -2.98
N ASN A 97 10.76 6.23 -2.58
CA ASN A 97 12.12 5.70 -2.38
C ASN A 97 12.20 4.65 -1.27
N GLU A 98 11.42 4.79 -0.19
CA GLU A 98 11.28 3.74 0.83
C GLU A 98 10.65 2.47 0.24
N GLN A 99 9.56 2.60 -0.52
CA GLN A 99 8.88 1.45 -1.12
C GLN A 99 9.77 0.72 -2.15
N ILE A 100 10.52 1.45 -2.99
CA ILE A 100 11.53 0.85 -3.90
C ILE A 100 12.49 -0.05 -3.12
N ASN A 101 12.94 0.40 -1.95
CA ASN A 101 13.83 -0.39 -1.11
C ASN A 101 13.11 -1.60 -0.49
N VAL A 102 11.84 -1.48 -0.11
CA VAL A 102 11.03 -2.62 0.35
C VAL A 102 11.00 -3.72 -0.72
N GLU A 103 10.60 -3.38 -1.95
CA GLU A 103 10.49 -4.38 -3.03
C GLU A 103 11.85 -5.02 -3.36
N TYR A 104 12.92 -4.23 -3.41
CA TYR A 104 14.28 -4.78 -3.59
C TYR A 104 14.71 -5.73 -2.46
N ASN A 105 14.37 -5.43 -1.20
CA ASN A 105 14.70 -6.33 -0.09
C ASN A 105 13.90 -7.63 -0.18
N VAL A 106 12.61 -7.57 -0.53
CA VAL A 106 11.78 -8.77 -0.71
C VAL A 106 12.29 -9.61 -1.89
N SER A 107 12.61 -8.97 -3.03
CA SER A 107 13.26 -9.62 -4.17
C SER A 107 14.54 -10.37 -3.76
N TYR A 108 15.38 -9.75 -2.93
CA TYR A 108 16.64 -10.36 -2.48
C TYR A 108 16.42 -11.51 -1.49
N VAL A 109 15.41 -11.42 -0.62
CA VAL A 109 15.00 -12.53 0.26
C VAL A 109 14.50 -13.71 -0.56
N TYR A 110 13.63 -13.48 -1.57
CA TYR A 110 13.19 -14.56 -2.47
C TYR A 110 14.34 -15.17 -3.26
N HIS A 111 15.33 -14.36 -3.66
CA HIS A 111 16.54 -14.88 -4.30
C HIS A 111 17.33 -15.81 -3.38
N ALA A 112 17.43 -15.48 -2.09
CA ALA A 112 18.08 -16.34 -1.11
C ALA A 112 17.30 -17.64 -0.88
N MET A 113 15.96 -17.58 -0.89
CA MET A 113 15.10 -18.77 -0.80
C MET A 113 15.27 -19.67 -2.04
N PHE A 114 15.31 -19.10 -3.24
CA PHE A 114 15.67 -19.83 -4.46
C PHE A 114 17.02 -20.55 -4.30
N ALA A 115 18.07 -19.84 -3.90
CA ALA A 115 19.41 -20.40 -3.74
C ALA A 115 19.45 -21.54 -2.70
N TYR A 116 18.57 -21.51 -1.70
CA TYR A 116 18.41 -22.60 -0.74
C TYR A 116 17.72 -23.83 -1.36
N PHE A 117 16.59 -23.65 -2.03
CA PHE A 117 15.80 -24.76 -2.58
C PHE A 117 16.45 -25.43 -3.80
N ASP A 118 17.32 -24.71 -4.51
CA ASP A 118 18.09 -25.22 -5.66
C ASP A 118 19.31 -26.09 -5.27
N ARG A 119 19.64 -26.18 -3.97
CA ARG A 119 20.72 -27.06 -3.48
C ARG A 119 20.42 -28.52 -3.84
N ASP A 120 21.43 -29.25 -4.30
CA ASP A 120 21.31 -30.67 -4.70
C ASP A 120 20.78 -31.57 -3.57
N ASN A 121 21.07 -31.20 -2.33
CA ASN A 121 20.67 -31.95 -1.15
C ASN A 121 19.29 -31.52 -0.60
N VAL A 122 18.65 -30.50 -1.16
CA VAL A 122 17.26 -30.09 -0.88
C VAL A 122 16.35 -30.55 -2.02
N ALA A 123 16.74 -30.29 -3.27
CA ALA A 123 16.14 -30.81 -4.50
C ALA A 123 14.62 -30.57 -4.65
N LEU A 124 14.13 -29.41 -4.23
CA LEU A 124 12.73 -28.98 -4.40
C LEU A 124 12.65 -27.96 -5.55
N LYS A 125 12.59 -28.49 -6.77
CA LYS A 125 12.74 -27.71 -8.00
C LYS A 125 11.54 -26.78 -8.26
N GLY A 126 10.33 -27.20 -7.88
CA GLY A 126 9.14 -26.37 -7.99
C GLY A 126 9.22 -25.14 -7.11
N LEU A 127 9.62 -25.31 -5.84
CA LEU A 127 9.83 -24.17 -4.93
C LEU A 127 11.01 -23.30 -5.39
N ALA A 128 12.10 -23.90 -5.85
CA ALA A 128 13.24 -23.14 -6.40
C ALA A 128 12.80 -22.25 -7.58
N LYS A 129 12.06 -22.82 -8.54
CA LYS A 129 11.49 -22.08 -9.68
C LYS A 129 10.57 -20.95 -9.22
N PHE A 130 9.61 -21.26 -8.35
CA PHE A 130 8.67 -20.29 -7.80
C PHE A 130 9.39 -19.09 -7.16
N PHE A 131 10.32 -19.33 -6.23
CA PHE A 131 11.03 -18.23 -5.56
C PHE A 131 11.96 -17.46 -6.49
N LYS A 132 12.48 -18.10 -7.54
CA LYS A 132 13.26 -17.41 -8.56
C LYS A 132 12.39 -16.45 -9.37
N GLU A 133 11.19 -16.89 -9.75
CA GLU A 133 10.23 -16.06 -10.48
C GLU A 133 9.70 -14.93 -9.59
N SER A 134 9.31 -15.21 -8.35
CA SER A 134 8.90 -14.17 -7.39
C SER A 134 10.02 -13.16 -7.13
N SER A 135 11.29 -13.58 -7.05
CA SER A 135 12.41 -12.65 -6.94
C SER A 135 12.51 -11.70 -8.14
N LEU A 136 12.21 -12.16 -9.35
CA LEU A 136 12.20 -11.34 -10.55
C LEU A 136 11.00 -10.39 -10.57
N GLU A 137 9.81 -10.88 -10.23
CA GLU A 137 8.57 -10.10 -10.14
C GLU A 137 8.71 -8.94 -9.14
N GLU A 138 9.24 -9.18 -7.93
CA GLU A 138 9.47 -8.11 -6.96
C GLU A 138 10.51 -7.09 -7.42
N ARG A 139 11.47 -7.51 -8.23
CA ARG A 139 12.42 -6.57 -8.84
C ARG A 139 11.73 -5.70 -9.89
N GLU A 140 10.82 -6.27 -10.68
CA GLU A 140 9.99 -5.53 -11.62
C GLU A 140 9.07 -4.52 -10.90
N HIS A 141 8.52 -4.88 -9.72
CA HIS A 141 7.79 -3.95 -8.86
C HIS A 141 8.67 -2.75 -8.44
N ALA A 142 9.90 -3.01 -7.98
CA ALA A 142 10.85 -1.96 -7.64
C ALA A 142 11.15 -1.03 -8.84
N GLU A 143 11.38 -1.62 -10.01
CA GLU A 143 11.65 -0.89 -11.25
C GLU A 143 10.44 -0.05 -11.70
N LYS A 144 9.21 -0.57 -11.57
CA LYS A 144 7.96 0.17 -11.85
C LYS A 144 7.86 1.43 -10.97
N PHE A 145 8.20 1.33 -9.69
CA PHE A 145 8.29 2.50 -8.81
C PHE A 145 9.41 3.47 -9.19
N MET A 146 10.59 2.97 -9.60
CA MET A 146 11.71 3.82 -10.06
C MET A 146 11.34 4.61 -11.31
N GLU A 147 10.70 3.96 -12.29
CA GLU A 147 10.18 4.63 -13.47
C GLU A 147 9.14 5.70 -13.10
N TYR A 148 8.20 5.35 -12.23
CA TYR A 148 7.17 6.27 -11.78
C TYR A 148 7.75 7.48 -11.04
N GLN A 149 8.73 7.29 -10.16
CA GLN A 149 9.48 8.35 -9.50
C GLN A 149 10.07 9.33 -10.52
N ASN A 150 10.74 8.82 -11.55
CA ASN A 150 11.33 9.64 -12.61
C ASN A 150 10.25 10.32 -13.48
N LYS A 151 9.14 9.64 -13.78
CA LYS A 151 7.97 10.20 -14.51
C LYS A 151 7.38 11.41 -13.77
N ARG A 152 7.34 11.39 -12.44
CA ARG A 152 6.88 12.51 -11.58
C ARG A 152 7.94 13.59 -11.33
N GLY A 153 9.14 13.43 -11.89
CA GLY A 153 10.23 14.37 -11.70
C GLY A 153 10.91 14.29 -10.33
N GLY A 154 10.67 13.20 -9.58
CA GLY A 154 11.46 12.84 -8.41
C GLY A 154 12.81 12.25 -8.79
N LYS A 155 13.64 12.00 -7.78
CA LYS A 155 14.97 11.40 -7.90
C LYS A 155 14.99 10.09 -7.14
N VAL A 156 15.27 9.01 -7.85
CA VAL A 156 15.49 7.70 -7.25
C VAL A 156 16.72 7.74 -6.35
N LYS A 157 16.58 7.26 -5.11
CA LYS A 157 17.67 7.09 -4.14
C LYS A 157 17.66 5.65 -3.66
N LEU A 158 18.43 4.80 -4.34
CA LEU A 158 18.60 3.40 -3.93
C LEU A 158 19.31 3.35 -2.57
N GLN A 159 18.77 2.55 -1.66
CA GLN A 159 19.28 2.38 -0.30
C GLN A 159 20.00 1.04 -0.17
N SER A 160 20.59 0.80 1.01
CA SER A 160 21.22 -0.47 1.32
C SER A 160 20.20 -1.60 1.42
N ILE A 161 20.49 -2.72 0.78
CA ILE A 161 19.76 -3.98 0.94
C ILE A 161 20.44 -4.77 2.06
N VAL A 162 19.66 -5.26 3.02
CA VAL A 162 20.19 -6.03 4.16
C VAL A 162 20.47 -7.46 3.72
N MET A 163 21.54 -8.06 4.25
CA MET A 163 21.87 -9.46 3.98
C MET A 163 20.71 -10.37 4.47
N PRO A 164 20.10 -11.16 3.57
CA PRO A 164 19.00 -12.05 3.92
C PRO A 164 19.54 -13.27 4.67
N LEU A 165 18.64 -14.00 5.32
CA LEU A 165 18.98 -15.30 5.90
C LEU A 165 19.35 -16.28 4.79
N SER A 166 20.51 -16.93 4.92
CA SER A 166 21.00 -17.93 3.95
C SER A 166 20.70 -19.36 4.36
N GLU A 167 20.45 -19.58 5.66
CA GLU A 167 20.06 -20.87 6.22
C GLU A 167 18.68 -20.75 6.84
N PHE A 168 17.77 -21.60 6.40
CA PHE A 168 16.40 -21.66 6.91
C PHE A 168 16.22 -22.83 7.91
N ASP A 169 17.31 -23.52 8.25
CA ASP A 169 17.34 -24.69 9.13
C ASP A 169 17.22 -24.25 10.62
N HIS A 170 16.01 -24.26 11.18
CA HIS A 170 15.80 -23.87 12.59
C HIS A 170 16.27 -24.92 13.61
N ALA A 171 17.51 -24.86 14.09
CA ALA A 171 18.10 -25.85 15.00
C ALA A 171 17.45 -26.01 16.41
N GLU A 172 16.51 -25.16 16.84
CA GLU A 172 16.00 -25.20 18.23
C GLU A 172 14.98 -26.32 18.54
N LYS A 173 14.53 -27.09 17.54
CA LYS A 173 13.65 -28.25 17.75
C LYS A 173 14.21 -29.51 17.10
N GLY A 174 15.25 -30.08 17.73
CA GLY A 174 15.65 -31.49 17.64
C GLY A 174 15.81 -32.08 16.23
N ASP A 175 17.05 -32.45 15.90
CA ASP A 175 17.51 -33.03 14.64
C ASP A 175 17.50 -32.10 13.41
N ALA A 176 18.70 -31.87 12.87
CA ALA A 176 18.91 -31.16 11.60
C ALA A 176 18.13 -31.78 10.42
N LEU A 177 17.83 -33.08 10.49
CA LEU A 177 16.97 -33.78 9.54
C LEU A 177 15.49 -33.37 9.68
N TYR A 178 15.05 -33.05 10.89
CA TYR A 178 13.69 -32.64 11.21
C TYR A 178 13.39 -31.22 10.73
N CYS A 179 14.40 -30.34 10.76
CA CYS A 179 14.33 -28.99 10.22
C CYS A 179 14.29 -29.01 8.70
N LYS A 180 15.13 -29.82 8.06
CA LYS A 180 15.16 -29.98 6.60
C LYS A 180 13.83 -30.40 5.98
N LEU A 181 13.00 -31.12 6.74
CA LEU A 181 11.66 -31.59 6.33
C LEU A 181 10.50 -30.63 6.68
N ILE A 182 10.75 -29.55 7.45
CA ILE A 182 9.74 -28.52 7.83
C ILE A 182 9.85 -27.26 6.95
N LEU A 183 10.97 -27.11 6.24
CA LEU A 183 11.33 -25.93 5.46
C LEU A 183 10.32 -25.44 4.43
N PRO A 184 9.66 -26.29 3.62
CA PRO A 184 8.82 -25.79 2.53
C PRO A 184 7.59 -25.05 3.07
N LYS A 185 7.00 -25.60 4.15
CA LYS A 185 5.91 -24.95 4.86
C LYS A 185 6.38 -23.64 5.49
N LEU A 186 7.52 -23.65 6.19
CA LEU A 186 8.05 -22.46 6.84
C LEU A 186 8.41 -21.36 5.82
N ALA A 187 8.98 -21.74 4.68
CA ALA A 187 9.29 -20.83 3.59
C ALA A 187 8.02 -20.18 3.02
N MET A 188 6.96 -20.95 2.77
CA MET A 188 5.68 -20.38 2.32
C MET A 188 5.02 -19.52 3.41
N GLU A 189 5.15 -19.87 4.69
CA GLU A 189 4.67 -19.04 5.80
C GLU A 189 5.47 -17.73 5.94
N LEU A 190 6.78 -17.76 5.67
CA LEU A 190 7.63 -16.58 5.60
C LEU A 190 7.25 -15.71 4.40
N ALA A 191 7.10 -16.29 3.20
CA ALA A 191 6.64 -15.59 2.01
C ALA A 191 5.29 -14.90 2.25
N LEU A 192 4.32 -15.61 2.82
CA LEU A 192 3.02 -15.03 3.18
C LEU A 192 3.15 -13.85 4.15
N SER A 193 4.10 -13.92 5.08
CA SER A 193 4.34 -12.85 6.04
C SER A 193 5.01 -11.64 5.39
N LEU A 194 5.93 -11.87 4.45
CA LEU A 194 6.56 -10.82 3.64
C LEU A 194 5.52 -10.11 2.77
N GLU A 195 4.68 -10.84 2.04
CA GLU A 195 3.62 -10.23 1.23
C GLU A 195 2.65 -9.37 2.04
N LYS A 196 2.27 -9.83 3.23
CA LYS A 196 1.41 -9.04 4.13
C LYS A 196 2.11 -7.78 4.62
N LEU A 197 3.41 -7.86 4.90
CA LEU A 197 4.20 -6.70 5.30
C LEU A 197 4.37 -5.71 4.15
N THR A 198 4.64 -6.18 2.93
CA THR A 198 4.70 -5.35 1.72
C THR A 198 3.36 -4.67 1.47
N SER A 199 2.25 -5.39 1.63
CA SER A 199 0.90 -4.82 1.56
C SER A 199 0.68 -3.70 2.59
N GLU A 200 1.10 -3.89 3.84
CA GLU A 200 1.04 -2.84 4.86
C GLU A 200 1.89 -1.61 4.48
N LYS A 201 3.07 -1.83 3.90
CA LYS A 201 3.94 -0.77 3.39
C LYS A 201 3.30 0.00 2.22
N LEU A 202 2.63 -0.70 1.30
CA LEU A 202 1.85 -0.07 0.23
C LEU A 202 0.69 0.78 0.78
N PHE A 203 -0.04 0.30 1.80
CA PHE A 203 -1.07 1.12 2.45
C PHE A 203 -0.49 2.38 3.09
N ASN A 204 0.69 2.28 3.72
CA ASN A 204 1.37 3.44 4.28
C ASN A 204 1.78 4.44 3.20
N LEU A 205 2.36 3.99 2.08
CA LEU A 205 2.67 4.82 0.92
C LEU A 205 1.41 5.53 0.38
N ARG A 206 0.31 4.79 0.21
CA ARG A 206 -0.97 5.35 -0.23
C ARG A 206 -1.51 6.40 0.75
N ASN A 207 -1.40 6.17 2.06
CA ASN A 207 -1.81 7.15 3.06
C ASN A 207 -0.97 8.44 2.99
N VAL A 208 0.33 8.34 2.68
CA VAL A 208 1.18 9.52 2.44
C VAL A 208 0.69 10.29 1.21
N ALA A 209 0.36 9.59 0.12
CA ALA A 209 -0.19 10.20 -1.09
C ALA A 209 -1.51 10.95 -0.82
N VAL A 210 -2.46 10.29 -0.14
CA VAL A 210 -3.75 10.88 0.23
C VAL A 210 -3.58 12.12 1.12
N ARG A 211 -2.71 12.05 2.14
CA ARG A 211 -2.43 13.18 3.05
C ARG A 211 -1.81 14.37 2.32
N ASN A 212 -1.02 14.12 1.27
CA ASN A 212 -0.41 15.16 0.44
C ASN A 212 -1.31 15.59 -0.74
N HIS A 213 -2.55 15.07 -0.82
CA HIS A 213 -3.49 15.32 -1.90
C HIS A 213 -2.94 14.95 -3.29
N ASP A 214 -2.05 13.95 -3.37
CA ASP A 214 -1.52 13.43 -4.64
C ASP A 214 -2.45 12.35 -5.20
N VAL A 215 -3.42 12.81 -5.99
CA VAL A 215 -4.45 11.95 -6.58
C VAL A 215 -3.88 10.93 -7.55
N GLN A 216 -2.83 11.28 -8.31
CA GLN A 216 -2.29 10.41 -9.35
C GLN A 216 -1.30 9.39 -8.79
N LEU A 217 -0.62 9.69 -7.67
CA LEU A 217 0.11 8.67 -6.90
C LEU A 217 -0.85 7.69 -6.22
N THR A 218 -1.96 8.18 -5.67
CA THR A 218 -2.98 7.31 -5.08
C THR A 218 -3.53 6.32 -6.12
N ASP A 219 -3.94 6.83 -7.28
CA ASP A 219 -4.45 6.01 -8.40
C ASP A 219 -3.42 4.98 -8.90
N PHE A 220 -2.15 5.40 -9.06
CA PHE A 220 -1.06 4.49 -9.45
C PHE A 220 -0.89 3.33 -8.47
N ILE A 221 -0.88 3.60 -7.15
CA ILE A 221 -0.71 2.55 -6.13
C ILE A 221 -1.91 1.60 -6.13
N GLU A 222 -3.12 2.15 -6.16
CA GLU A 222 -4.36 1.37 -6.11
C GLU A 222 -4.56 0.51 -7.37
N GLY A 223 -4.25 1.07 -8.55
CA GLY A 223 -4.39 0.41 -9.84
C GLY A 223 -3.33 -0.64 -10.12
N GLU A 224 -2.06 -0.34 -9.83
CA GLU A 224 -0.94 -1.20 -10.23
C GLU A 224 -0.53 -2.22 -9.16
N PHE A 225 -0.75 -1.97 -7.86
CA PHE A 225 -0.16 -2.83 -6.81
C PHE A 225 -1.18 -3.43 -5.85
N LEU A 226 -2.19 -2.67 -5.39
CA LEU A 226 -3.07 -3.18 -4.32
C LEU A 226 -3.90 -4.40 -4.75
N SER A 227 -4.32 -4.45 -6.01
CA SER A 227 -5.07 -5.60 -6.54
C SER A 227 -4.17 -6.82 -6.70
N GLU A 228 -2.98 -6.64 -7.26
CA GLU A 228 -1.96 -7.69 -7.43
C GLU A 228 -1.57 -8.30 -6.08
N GLN A 229 -1.36 -7.44 -5.07
CA GLN A 229 -0.99 -7.86 -3.72
C GLN A 229 -2.05 -8.74 -3.03
N VAL A 230 -3.34 -8.47 -3.26
CA VAL A 230 -4.43 -9.29 -2.71
C VAL A 230 -4.43 -10.68 -3.32
N GLU A 231 -4.23 -10.79 -4.64
CA GLU A 231 -4.13 -12.06 -5.33
C GLU A 231 -2.88 -12.85 -4.93
N ALA A 232 -1.73 -12.18 -4.78
CA ALA A 232 -0.49 -12.79 -4.30
C ALA A 232 -0.64 -13.38 -2.89
N ILE A 233 -1.21 -12.62 -1.94
CA ILE A 233 -1.48 -13.09 -0.57
C ILE A 233 -2.40 -14.31 -0.57
N LYS A 234 -3.45 -14.30 -1.41
CA LYS A 234 -4.37 -15.43 -1.54
C LYS A 234 -3.67 -16.67 -2.10
N LYS A 235 -2.93 -16.52 -3.21
CA LYS A 235 -2.17 -17.61 -3.86
C LYS A 235 -1.22 -18.28 -2.87
N ILE A 236 -0.41 -17.51 -2.15
CA ILE A 236 0.54 -18.07 -1.17
C ILE A 236 -0.21 -18.67 0.04
N SER A 237 -1.35 -18.09 0.45
CA SER A 237 -2.18 -18.67 1.51
C SER A 237 -2.72 -20.06 1.13
N GLU A 238 -3.12 -20.25 -0.12
CA GLU A 238 -3.56 -21.53 -0.65
C GLU A 238 -2.40 -22.54 -0.66
N TYR A 239 -1.19 -22.14 -1.06
CA TYR A 239 0.00 -22.99 -0.96
C TYR A 239 0.31 -23.41 0.48
N VAL A 240 0.24 -22.48 1.45
CA VAL A 240 0.40 -22.81 2.87
C VAL A 240 -0.66 -23.83 3.33
N ALA A 241 -1.92 -23.66 2.91
CA ALA A 241 -2.99 -24.58 3.26
C ALA A 241 -2.79 -25.98 2.65
N GLN A 242 -2.33 -26.05 1.39
CA GLN A 242 -2.01 -27.30 0.70
C GLN A 242 -0.85 -28.02 1.39
N LEU A 243 0.25 -27.33 1.68
CA LEU A 243 1.40 -27.89 2.40
C LEU A 243 1.03 -28.41 3.79
N ARG A 244 0.12 -27.73 4.49
CA ARG A 244 -0.43 -28.21 5.78
C ARG A 244 -1.26 -29.48 5.61
N ARG A 245 -1.98 -29.62 4.50
CA ARG A 245 -2.85 -30.77 4.21
C ARG A 245 -2.07 -32.01 3.78
N VAL A 246 -1.10 -31.85 2.88
CA VAL A 246 -0.32 -32.99 2.32
C VAL A 246 0.71 -33.54 3.31
N GLY A 247 1.07 -32.77 4.34
CA GLY A 247 2.04 -33.19 5.34
C GLY A 247 3.46 -33.27 4.79
N LYS A 248 4.36 -33.93 5.52
CA LYS A 248 5.80 -34.00 5.20
C LYS A 248 6.13 -35.14 4.24
N GLY A 249 7.36 -35.15 3.71
CA GLY A 249 7.89 -36.25 2.89
C GLY A 249 7.23 -36.29 1.51
N HIS A 250 6.58 -37.41 1.17
CA HIS A 250 5.96 -37.59 -0.15
C HIS A 250 4.92 -36.50 -0.49
N GLY A 251 4.20 -35.97 0.51
CA GLY A 251 3.23 -34.90 0.31
C GLY A 251 3.87 -33.60 -0.19
N VAL A 252 4.96 -33.17 0.46
CA VAL A 252 5.77 -32.01 0.03
C VAL A 252 6.33 -32.23 -1.37
N TRP A 253 6.88 -33.42 -1.65
CA TRP A 253 7.45 -33.72 -2.96
C TRP A 253 6.39 -33.62 -4.05
N HIS A 254 5.18 -34.16 -3.84
CA HIS A 254 4.10 -34.07 -4.80
C HIS A 254 3.62 -32.61 -4.99
N PHE A 255 3.51 -31.84 -3.91
CA PHE A 255 3.24 -30.40 -4.01
C PHE A 255 4.31 -29.65 -4.81
N ASP A 256 5.59 -29.97 -4.62
CA ASP A 256 6.69 -29.39 -5.39
C ASP A 256 6.59 -29.73 -6.89
N GLN A 257 6.21 -30.96 -7.24
CA GLN A 257 5.96 -31.32 -8.64
C GLN A 257 4.78 -30.55 -9.23
N MET A 258 3.69 -30.37 -8.48
CA MET A 258 2.57 -29.53 -8.91
C MET A 258 3.04 -28.09 -9.19
N LEU A 259 3.77 -27.49 -8.25
CA LEU A 259 4.28 -26.12 -8.37
C LEU A 259 5.24 -25.94 -9.55
N LEU A 260 6.04 -26.97 -9.87
CA LEU A 260 6.96 -26.96 -11.01
C LEU A 260 6.23 -26.80 -12.36
N HIS A 261 5.06 -27.45 -12.48
CA HIS A 261 4.25 -27.47 -13.70
C HIS A 261 3.18 -26.38 -13.75
N GLU A 262 2.70 -25.89 -12.61
CA GLU A 262 1.67 -24.84 -12.53
C GLU A 262 2.09 -23.54 -13.24
N VAL A 263 3.39 -23.25 -13.28
CA VAL A 263 3.90 -22.05 -13.95
C VAL A 263 4.05 -22.22 -15.48
N GLU A 264 4.09 -23.46 -16.00
CA GLU A 264 4.16 -23.68 -17.46
C GLU A 264 2.83 -23.38 -18.17
N GLU A 265 1.70 -23.49 -17.47
CA GLU A 265 0.36 -23.27 -18.05
C GLU A 265 -0.05 -21.78 -18.11
N ALA A 266 0.62 -20.88 -17.38
CA ALA A 266 0.32 -19.45 -17.45
C ALA A 266 0.88 -18.74 -18.70
N ILE A 267 1.66 -19.44 -19.53
CA ILE A 267 2.36 -18.90 -20.71
C ILE A 267 1.87 -19.58 -22.02
N ALA A 268 0.92 -20.52 -21.96
CA ALA A 268 0.34 -21.22 -23.11
C ALA A 268 -1.05 -20.69 -23.47
#